data_AF-T0ZHI4-F1
#
_entry.id   AF-T0ZHI4-F1
#
_cell.length_a   1.000
_cell.length_b   1.000
_cell.length_c   1.000
_cell.angle_alpha   90.00
_cell.angle_beta   90.00
_cell.angle_gamma   90.00
#
_symmetry.space_group_name_H-M   'P 1'
#
loop_
_entity.id
_entity.type
_entity.pdbx_description
1 polymer ?
#
loop_
_entity_poly.entity_id
_entity_poly.type
_entity_poly.pdbx_seq_one_letter_code
_entity_poly.pdbx_strand_id
1 'polypeptide(L)'
;LVKPEVFGSYMQFYRRFLLAPRRPRNVDELRHELAAAMIRRTRQEARVELPPRRAELLLVDLSEQERELYDLATRALIRAYRARRTQNETILPLVLIQRELCSSSFALAETLRRMGDSWFGSLNAELLRRADAISHNQKAEAATALLCGLREPALVFTEYRATLEYLGRKLTAAGLEVHFL
;
A
#
# COMPACT_ATOMS: atom_id res chain seq x y z
N LEU A 1 -8.14 -14.24 -21.20
CA LEU A 1 -8.68 -15.40 -20.44
C LEU A 1 -7.54 -16.39 -20.28
N VAL A 2 -7.44 -17.07 -19.13
CA VAL A 2 -6.48 -18.17 -18.97
C VAL A 2 -6.91 -19.28 -19.93
N LYS A 3 -5.99 -19.85 -20.73
CA LYS A 3 -6.24 -20.92 -21.73
C LYS A 3 -7.42 -20.66 -22.71
N PRO A 4 -7.20 -19.86 -23.76
CA PRO A 4 -8.23 -19.47 -24.74
C PRO A 4 -8.95 -20.65 -25.40
N GLU A 5 -8.29 -21.80 -25.52
CA GLU A 5 -8.86 -23.03 -26.08
C GLU A 5 -10.02 -23.60 -25.24
N VAL A 6 -10.03 -23.38 -23.92
CA VAL A 6 -11.06 -23.88 -23.01
C VAL A 6 -12.21 -22.89 -22.86
N PHE A 7 -11.90 -21.59 -22.82
CA PHE A 7 -12.89 -20.55 -22.49
C PHE A 7 -13.30 -19.67 -23.68
N GLY A 8 -12.67 -19.85 -24.84
CA GLY A 8 -12.93 -19.04 -26.03
C GLY A 8 -12.60 -17.57 -25.85
N SER A 9 -13.30 -16.72 -26.61
CA SER A 9 -13.26 -15.26 -26.48
C SER A 9 -13.98 -14.77 -25.23
N TYR A 10 -13.67 -13.56 -24.78
CA TYR A 10 -14.35 -12.92 -23.65
C TYR A 10 -15.88 -12.88 -23.80
N MET A 11 -16.38 -12.58 -25.01
CA MET A 11 -17.82 -12.54 -25.26
C MET A 11 -18.48 -13.92 -25.15
N GLN A 12 -17.80 -14.98 -25.61
CA GLN A 12 -18.29 -16.35 -25.46
C GLN A 12 -18.30 -16.77 -23.98
N PHE A 13 -17.23 -16.48 -23.25
CA PHE A 13 -17.17 -16.72 -21.81
C PHE A 13 -18.27 -15.97 -21.04
N TYR A 14 -18.44 -14.67 -21.31
CA TYR A 14 -19.48 -13.85 -20.68
C TYR A 14 -20.86 -14.45 -20.96
N ARG A 15 -21.14 -14.74 -22.24
CA ARG A 15 -22.41 -15.34 -22.66
C ARG A 15 -22.63 -16.74 -22.14
N ARG A 16 -21.61 -17.52 -21.77
CA ARG A 16 -21.74 -18.92 -21.29
C ARG A 16 -21.80 -18.99 -19.77
N PHE A 17 -21.03 -18.16 -19.07
CA PHE A 17 -20.77 -18.31 -17.65
C PHE A 17 -21.13 -17.10 -16.77
N LEU A 18 -21.53 -15.95 -17.33
CA LEU A 18 -21.89 -14.76 -16.54
C LEU A 18 -23.33 -14.30 -16.79
N LEU A 19 -24.07 -14.06 -15.71
CA LEU A 19 -25.38 -13.37 -15.73
C LEU A 19 -25.18 -11.85 -15.70
N ALA A 20 -24.18 -11.41 -14.96
CA ALA A 20 -23.74 -10.02 -14.83
C ALA A 20 -22.26 -10.02 -14.40
N PRO A 21 -21.56 -8.87 -14.42
CA PRO A 21 -20.23 -8.77 -13.84
C PRO A 21 -20.20 -9.32 -12.41
N ARG A 22 -19.27 -10.25 -12.13
CA ARG A 22 -19.13 -10.95 -10.83
C ARG A 22 -20.33 -11.81 -10.39
N ARG A 23 -21.30 -12.07 -11.28
CA ARG A 23 -22.42 -12.99 -11.03
C ARG A 23 -22.35 -14.16 -12.01
N PRO A 24 -21.77 -15.30 -11.61
CA PRO A 24 -21.72 -16.47 -12.46
C PRO A 24 -23.10 -17.11 -12.64
N ARG A 25 -23.32 -17.72 -13.82
CA ARG A 25 -24.33 -18.74 -14.08
C ARG A 25 -23.62 -20.07 -14.26
N ASN A 26 -24.34 -21.17 -14.01
CA ASN A 26 -23.82 -22.53 -14.15
C ASN A 26 -22.49 -22.70 -13.40
N VAL A 27 -22.49 -22.38 -12.10
CA VAL A 27 -21.28 -22.34 -11.26
C VAL A 27 -20.53 -23.67 -11.31
N ASP A 28 -21.24 -24.79 -11.34
CA ASP A 28 -20.62 -26.13 -11.37
C ASP A 28 -19.89 -26.40 -12.69
N GLU A 29 -20.49 -26.04 -13.82
CA GLU A 29 -19.86 -26.12 -15.15
C GLU A 29 -18.61 -25.23 -15.20
N LEU A 30 -18.71 -23.99 -14.72
CA LEU A 30 -17.57 -23.08 -14.65
C LEU A 30 -16.46 -23.63 -13.74
N ARG A 31 -16.80 -24.22 -12.59
CA ARG A 31 -15.82 -24.83 -11.68
C ARG A 31 -15.12 -26.03 -12.31
N HIS A 32 -15.85 -26.86 -13.06
CA HIS A 32 -15.30 -28.01 -13.77
C HIS A 32 -14.26 -27.59 -14.82
N GLU A 33 -14.61 -26.63 -15.68
CA GLU A 33 -13.72 -26.11 -16.72
C GLU A 33 -12.49 -25.39 -16.11
N LEU A 34 -12.70 -24.65 -15.01
CA LEU A 34 -11.60 -24.01 -14.28
C LEU A 34 -10.64 -25.02 -13.65
N ALA A 35 -11.13 -26.19 -13.19
CA ALA A 35 -10.28 -27.23 -12.61
C ALA A 35 -9.24 -27.77 -13.62
N ALA A 36 -9.55 -27.77 -14.91
CA ALA A 36 -8.62 -28.19 -15.97
C ALA A 36 -7.48 -27.19 -16.21
N ALA A 37 -7.60 -25.95 -15.72
CA ALA A 37 -6.61 -24.88 -15.93
C ALA A 37 -6.02 -24.30 -14.63
N MET A 38 -6.55 -24.67 -13.46
CA MET A 38 -6.18 -24.10 -12.17
C MET A 38 -5.91 -25.20 -11.14
N ILE A 39 -4.70 -25.22 -10.59
CA ILE A 39 -4.39 -26.01 -9.40
C ILE A 39 -4.63 -25.12 -8.18
N ARG A 40 -5.63 -25.46 -7.38
CA ARG A 40 -5.94 -24.80 -6.11
C ARG A 40 -5.92 -25.83 -4.99
N ARG A 41 -4.93 -25.72 -4.10
CA ARG A 41 -4.89 -26.49 -2.84
C ARG A 41 -5.04 -25.54 -1.67
N THR A 42 -5.90 -25.91 -0.73
CA THR A 42 -5.93 -25.29 0.60
C THR A 42 -4.72 -25.75 1.41
N ARG A 43 -4.36 -25.00 2.47
CA ARG A 43 -3.27 -25.40 3.38
C ARG A 43 -3.54 -26.77 4.02
N GLN A 44 -4.80 -27.08 4.32
CA GLN A 44 -5.23 -28.38 4.86
C GLN A 44 -4.96 -29.52 3.85
N GLU A 45 -5.31 -29.34 2.58
CA GLU A 45 -5.09 -30.36 1.53
C GLU A 45 -3.61 -30.56 1.18
N ALA A 46 -2.80 -29.50 1.32
CA ALA A 46 -1.38 -29.55 1.02
C ALA A 46 -0.55 -30.36 2.04
N ARG A 47 -1.15 -30.77 3.18
CA ARG A 47 -0.46 -31.45 4.30
C ARG A 47 0.81 -30.74 4.76
N VAL A 48 0.88 -29.42 4.56
CA VAL A 48 1.98 -28.60 5.06
C VAL A 48 1.58 -28.10 6.44
N GLU A 49 2.20 -28.65 7.47
CA GLU A 49 2.08 -28.15 8.83
C GLU A 49 2.89 -26.86 8.97
N LEU A 50 2.22 -25.72 8.80
CA LEU A 50 2.79 -24.41 9.08
C LEU A 50 2.39 -23.98 10.49
N PRO A 51 3.26 -23.25 11.22
CA PRO A 51 2.86 -22.65 12.49
C PRO A 51 1.65 -21.74 12.30
N PRO A 52 0.79 -21.61 13.33
CA PRO A 52 -0.39 -20.75 13.26
C PRO A 52 0.02 -19.29 13.03
N ARG A 53 -0.60 -18.64 12.05
CA ARG A 53 -0.39 -17.21 11.81
C ARG A 53 -1.10 -16.40 12.88
N ARG A 54 -0.33 -15.58 13.62
CA ARG A 54 -0.86 -14.54 14.49
C ARG A 54 -0.83 -13.20 13.75
N ALA A 55 -1.93 -12.48 13.76
CA ALA A 55 -2.04 -11.17 13.13
C ALA A 55 -2.39 -10.15 14.22
N GLU A 56 -1.50 -9.18 14.41
CA GLU A 56 -1.64 -8.15 15.44
C GLU A 56 -1.60 -6.77 14.77
N LEU A 57 -2.39 -5.84 15.31
CA LEU A 57 -2.42 -4.45 14.86
C LEU A 57 -1.79 -3.59 15.96
N LEU A 58 -0.65 -2.99 15.65
CA LEU A 58 -0.01 -2.01 16.51
C LEU A 58 -0.50 -0.62 16.13
N LEU A 59 -1.20 0.03 17.07
CA LEU A 59 -1.59 1.43 16.94
C LEU A 59 -0.39 2.30 17.31
N VAL A 60 -0.13 3.32 16.50
CA VAL A 60 0.99 4.24 16.67
C VAL A 60 0.45 5.66 16.62
N ASP A 61 0.70 6.41 17.68
CA ASP A 61 0.36 7.83 17.76
C ASP A 61 1.39 8.66 17.01
N LEU A 62 0.93 9.75 16.40
CA LEU A 62 1.79 10.69 15.70
C LEU A 62 2.50 11.60 16.71
N SER A 63 3.75 11.95 16.40
CA SER A 63 4.41 13.07 17.08
C SER A 63 3.69 14.38 16.76
N GLU A 64 3.97 15.43 17.54
CA GLU A 64 3.40 16.77 17.31
C GLU A 64 3.70 17.27 15.90
N GLN A 65 4.95 17.14 15.44
CA GLN A 65 5.36 17.56 14.09
C GLN A 65 4.66 16.76 12.98
N GLU A 66 4.55 15.44 13.15
CA GLU A 66 3.80 14.60 12.20
C GLU A 66 2.31 14.94 12.20
N ARG A 67 1.73 15.23 13.38
CA ARG A 67 0.32 15.60 13.53
C ARG A 67 0.02 16.91 12.80
N GLU A 68 0.86 17.92 12.97
CA GLU A 68 0.74 19.20 12.28
C GLU A 68 0.84 19.06 10.76
N LEU A 69 1.84 18.32 10.28
CA LEU A 69 2.00 18.03 8.85
C LEU A 69 0.77 17.29 8.32
N TYR A 70 0.30 16.29 9.04
CA TYR A 70 -0.85 15.51 8.65
C TYR A 70 -2.10 16.36 8.51
N ASP A 71 -2.38 17.21 9.50
CA ASP A 71 -3.57 18.06 9.48
C ASP A 71 -3.51 19.10 8.36
N LEU A 72 -2.34 19.67 8.12
CA LEU A 72 -2.14 20.61 7.02
C LEU A 72 -2.32 19.92 5.66
N ALA A 73 -1.66 18.78 5.46
CA ALA A 73 -1.74 17.99 4.22
C ALA A 73 -3.17 17.49 3.98
N THR A 74 -3.87 17.02 5.01
CA THR A 74 -5.25 16.56 4.91
C THR A 74 -6.18 17.68 4.46
N ARG A 75 -6.05 18.89 5.02
CA ARG A 75 -6.82 20.06 4.56
C ARG A 75 -6.52 20.39 3.10
N ALA A 76 -5.26 20.32 2.68
CA ALA A 76 -4.85 20.56 1.30
C ALA A 76 -5.46 19.52 0.34
N LEU A 77 -5.38 18.24 0.71
CA LEU A 77 -5.94 17.11 -0.04
C LEU A 77 -7.46 17.22 -0.19
N ILE A 78 -8.19 17.60 0.86
CA ILE A 78 -9.65 17.81 0.78
C ILE A 78 -9.99 18.92 -0.21
N ARG A 79 -9.25 20.03 -0.21
CA ARG A 79 -9.45 21.14 -1.16
C ARG A 79 -9.16 20.69 -2.60
N ALA A 80 -8.01 20.04 -2.82
CA ALA A 80 -7.61 19.52 -4.12
C ALA A 80 -8.63 18.49 -4.66
N TYR A 81 -9.12 17.60 -3.79
CA TYR A 81 -10.13 16.61 -4.15
C TYR A 81 -11.43 17.27 -4.63
N ARG A 82 -11.92 18.29 -3.90
CA ARG A 82 -13.12 19.04 -4.31
C ARG A 82 -12.93 19.72 -5.66
N ALA A 83 -11.80 20.38 -5.88
CA ALA A 83 -11.50 21.04 -7.16
C ALA A 83 -11.47 20.05 -8.32
N ARG A 84 -10.72 18.95 -8.18
CA ARG A 84 -10.60 17.90 -9.20
C ARG A 84 -11.92 17.22 -9.52
N ARG A 85 -12.76 16.99 -8.52
CA ARG A 85 -14.10 16.43 -8.75
C ARG A 85 -14.99 17.34 -9.59
N THR A 86 -14.92 18.66 -9.36
CA THR A 86 -15.66 19.62 -10.17
C THR A 86 -15.15 19.65 -11.62
N GLN A 87 -13.84 19.45 -11.82
CA GLN A 87 -13.19 19.44 -13.13
C GLN A 87 -13.16 18.05 -13.80
N ASN A 88 -13.76 17.04 -13.16
CA ASN A 88 -13.75 15.63 -13.60
C ASN A 88 -12.33 15.06 -13.84
N GLU A 89 -11.35 15.53 -13.05
CA GLU A 89 -9.96 15.08 -13.09
C GLU A 89 -9.72 13.84 -12.20
N THR A 90 -8.63 13.12 -12.47
CA THR A 90 -8.25 11.95 -11.68
C THR A 90 -7.87 12.29 -10.23
N ILE A 91 -8.47 11.57 -9.27
CA ILE A 91 -8.17 11.70 -7.84
C ILE A 91 -7.07 10.74 -7.36
N LEU A 92 -6.68 9.77 -8.18
CA LEU A 92 -5.68 8.74 -7.82
C LEU A 92 -4.39 9.33 -7.24
N PRO A 93 -3.85 10.45 -7.78
CA PRO A 93 -2.63 11.00 -7.22
C PRO A 93 -2.81 11.57 -5.81
N LEU A 94 -4.01 12.07 -5.47
CA LEU A 94 -4.32 12.54 -4.11
C LEU A 94 -4.40 11.37 -3.12
N VAL A 95 -4.92 10.22 -3.56
CA VAL A 95 -4.96 8.99 -2.76
C VAL A 95 -3.53 8.49 -2.47
N LEU A 96 -2.62 8.56 -3.44
CA LEU A 96 -1.22 8.17 -3.24
C LEU A 96 -0.54 9.05 -2.19
N ILE A 97 -0.71 10.37 -2.26
CA ILE A 97 -0.16 11.32 -1.27
C ILE A 97 -0.73 11.05 0.12
N GLN A 98 -2.03 10.79 0.25
CA GLN A 98 -2.65 10.46 1.54
C GLN A 98 -2.03 9.20 2.16
N ARG A 99 -1.64 8.21 1.34
CA ARG A 99 -1.00 6.98 1.81
C ARG A 99 0.48 7.21 2.16
N GLU A 100 1.20 8.03 1.38
CA GLU A 100 2.59 8.43 1.67
C GLU A 100 2.71 9.17 2.99
N LEU A 101 1.78 10.10 3.27
CA LEU A 101 1.66 10.83 4.52
C LEU A 101 1.57 9.89 5.74
N CYS A 102 0.96 8.71 5.58
CA CYS A 102 0.84 7.69 6.62
C CYS A 102 1.99 6.68 6.64
N SER A 103 2.91 6.74 5.67
CA SER A 103 4.07 5.85 5.55
C SER A 103 5.30 6.48 6.18
N SER A 104 5.77 7.59 5.60
CA SER A 104 6.81 8.42 6.19
C SER A 104 6.84 9.82 5.58
N SER A 105 7.32 10.79 6.35
CA SER A 105 7.62 12.15 5.90
C SER A 105 8.52 12.16 4.67
N PHE A 106 9.49 11.24 4.59
CA PHE A 106 10.41 11.10 3.45
C PHE A 106 9.72 10.72 2.13
N ALA A 107 8.76 9.79 2.18
CA ALA A 107 8.00 9.40 0.99
C ALA A 107 7.14 10.56 0.48
N LEU A 108 6.47 11.25 1.40
CA LEU A 108 5.71 12.45 1.07
C LEU A 108 6.61 13.54 0.46
N ALA A 109 7.76 13.83 1.08
CA ALA A 109 8.69 14.85 0.61
C ALA A 109 9.21 14.57 -0.80
N GLU A 110 9.50 13.31 -1.14
CA GLU A 110 9.90 12.92 -2.51
C GLU A 110 8.82 13.27 -3.54
N THR A 111 7.55 12.97 -3.24
CA THR A 111 6.42 13.31 -4.12
C THR A 111 6.19 14.81 -4.21
N LEU A 112 6.22 15.53 -3.08
CA LEU A 112 6.07 17.00 -3.03
C LEU A 112 7.16 17.73 -3.85
N ARG A 113 8.40 17.22 -3.86
CA ARG A 113 9.47 17.75 -4.72
C ARG A 113 9.18 17.54 -6.20
N ARG A 114 8.74 16.34 -6.58
CA ARG A 114 8.48 15.98 -7.98
C ARG A 114 7.31 16.75 -8.59
N MET A 115 6.26 16.99 -7.80
CA MET A 115 5.05 17.63 -8.30
C MET A 115 5.16 19.16 -8.38
N GLY A 116 6.06 19.77 -7.61
CA GLY A 116 6.15 21.22 -7.46
C GLY A 116 4.81 21.83 -7.04
N ASP A 117 4.50 23.02 -7.53
CA ASP A 117 3.28 23.76 -7.14
C ASP A 117 2.00 23.22 -7.82
N SER A 118 2.09 22.12 -8.57
CA SER A 118 1.03 21.69 -9.50
C SER A 118 -0.30 21.35 -8.83
N TRP A 119 -0.30 20.75 -7.63
CA TRP A 119 -1.56 20.26 -6.99
C TRP A 119 -1.95 21.02 -5.73
N PHE A 120 -0.98 21.60 -5.03
CA PHE A 120 -1.22 22.37 -3.80
C PHE A 120 -0.91 23.86 -3.95
N GLY A 121 -0.49 24.31 -5.13
CA GLY A 121 -0.06 25.69 -5.34
C GLY A 121 1.09 26.06 -4.40
N SER A 122 1.06 27.28 -3.89
CA SER A 122 2.05 27.81 -2.94
C SER A 122 2.13 27.03 -1.62
N LEU A 123 1.13 26.22 -1.27
CA LEU A 123 1.16 25.41 -0.06
C LEU A 123 2.15 24.23 -0.17
N ASN A 124 2.56 23.84 -1.38
CA ASN A 124 3.51 22.75 -1.59
C ASN A 124 4.85 23.01 -0.88
N ALA A 125 5.35 24.24 -0.93
CA ALA A 125 6.60 24.63 -0.27
C ALA A 125 6.53 24.52 1.26
N GLU A 126 5.40 24.87 1.87
CA GLU A 126 5.19 24.71 3.32
C GLU A 126 5.11 23.23 3.71
N LEU A 127 4.36 22.43 2.95
CA LEU A 127 4.23 20.99 3.18
C LEU A 127 5.59 20.29 3.07
N LEU A 128 6.37 20.63 2.05
CA LEU A 128 7.70 20.07 1.85
C LEU A 128 8.63 20.44 2.99
N ARG A 129 8.64 21.71 3.40
CA ARG A 129 9.48 22.18 4.53
C ARG A 129 9.15 21.43 5.82
N ARG A 130 7.86 21.24 6.13
CA ARG A 130 7.43 20.49 7.31
C ARG A 130 7.78 19.01 7.22
N ALA A 131 7.62 18.40 6.04
CA ALA A 131 8.03 17.02 5.82
C ALA A 131 9.55 16.83 6.02
N ASP A 132 10.36 17.75 5.49
CA ASP A 132 11.83 17.71 5.63
C ASP A 132 12.31 18.00 7.06
N ALA A 133 11.54 18.73 7.86
CA ALA A 133 11.85 18.96 9.28
C ALA A 133 11.71 17.68 10.13
N ILE A 134 10.91 16.70 9.68
CA ILE A 134 10.67 15.46 10.42
C ILE A 134 11.79 14.47 10.13
N SER A 135 12.72 14.34 11.08
CA SER A 135 13.82 13.37 11.03
C SER A 135 13.43 11.98 11.55
N HIS A 136 12.44 11.91 12.43
CA HIS A 136 11.99 10.70 13.13
C HIS A 136 10.50 10.49 12.90
N ASN A 137 10.12 9.30 12.42
CA ASN A 137 8.72 8.95 12.17
C ASN A 137 8.26 7.91 13.19
N GLN A 138 7.13 8.14 13.88
CA GLN A 138 6.71 7.28 15.00
C GLN A 138 6.46 5.83 14.59
N LYS A 139 5.93 5.60 13.37
CA LYS A 139 5.77 4.24 12.85
C LYS A 139 7.10 3.51 12.68
N ALA A 140 8.14 4.23 12.27
CA ALA A 140 9.47 3.66 12.13
C ALA A 140 10.12 3.42 13.50
N GLU A 141 9.92 4.32 14.48
CA GLU A 141 10.37 4.09 15.87
C GLU A 141 9.72 2.84 16.47
N ALA A 142 8.39 2.71 16.34
CA ALA A 142 7.64 1.55 16.83
C ALA A 142 8.07 0.24 16.13
N ALA A 143 8.28 0.29 14.81
CA ALA A 143 8.77 -0.87 14.06
C ALA A 143 10.19 -1.27 14.50
N THR A 144 11.10 -0.30 14.68
CA THR A 144 12.46 -0.57 15.19
C THR A 144 12.43 -1.20 16.58
N ALA A 145 11.62 -0.65 17.50
CA ALA A 145 11.49 -1.20 18.85
C ALA A 145 10.97 -2.64 18.84
N LEU A 146 9.98 -2.94 18.00
CA LEU A 146 9.46 -4.30 17.83
C LEU A 146 10.53 -5.24 17.28
N LEU A 147 11.25 -4.84 16.22
CA LEU A 147 12.26 -5.66 15.57
C LEU A 147 13.46 -5.94 16.48
N CYS A 148 13.91 -4.97 17.28
CA CYS A 148 14.98 -5.18 18.25
C CYS A 148 14.60 -6.18 19.36
N GLY A 149 13.30 -6.39 19.62
CA GLY A 149 12.81 -7.39 20.56
C GLY A 149 12.71 -8.81 19.97
N LEU A 150 12.83 -8.97 18.65
CA LEU A 150 12.74 -10.27 18.00
C LEU A 150 14.06 -11.03 18.08
N ARG A 151 13.96 -12.35 18.25
CA ARG A 151 15.10 -13.27 18.21
C ARG A 151 15.24 -13.99 16.88
N GLU A 152 14.30 -13.77 15.97
CA GLU A 152 14.18 -14.45 14.69
C GLU A 152 14.27 -13.42 13.56
N PRO A 153 14.72 -13.83 12.35
CA PRO A 153 14.70 -12.97 11.19
C PRO A 153 13.29 -12.46 10.88
N ALA A 154 13.19 -11.18 10.53
CA ALA A 154 11.94 -10.54 10.17
C ALA A 154 11.98 -10.00 8.75
N LEU A 155 10.84 -10.05 8.07
CA LEU A 155 10.65 -9.44 6.75
C LEU A 155 9.73 -8.24 6.89
N VAL A 156 10.24 -7.07 6.51
CA VAL A 156 9.52 -5.79 6.57
C VAL A 156 9.08 -5.39 5.16
N PHE A 157 7.80 -5.14 4.98
CA PHE A 157 7.24 -4.69 3.72
C PHE A 157 6.86 -3.21 3.79
N THR A 158 7.21 -2.46 2.75
CA THR A 158 6.74 -1.09 2.52
C THR A 158 6.56 -0.86 1.03
N GLU A 159 5.62 0.02 0.67
CA GLU A 159 5.31 0.33 -0.74
C GLU A 159 6.24 1.40 -1.33
N TYR A 160 6.92 2.17 -0.47
CA TYR A 160 7.60 3.40 -0.89
C TYR A 160 9.10 3.27 -0.74
N ARG A 161 9.83 3.58 -1.83
CA ARG A 161 11.29 3.50 -1.87
C ARG A 161 11.95 4.43 -0.84
N ALA A 162 11.52 5.69 -0.73
CA ALA A 162 12.06 6.58 0.30
C ALA A 162 11.82 6.07 1.73
N THR A 163 10.67 5.44 2.01
CA THR A 163 10.43 4.79 3.29
C THR A 163 11.35 3.58 3.49
N LEU A 164 11.55 2.76 2.45
CA LEU A 164 12.46 1.60 2.49
C LEU A 164 13.89 2.01 2.82
N GLU A 165 14.42 3.00 2.11
CA GLU A 165 15.79 3.51 2.32
C GLU A 165 15.94 4.14 3.71
N TYR A 166 14.93 4.89 4.18
CA TYR A 166 14.89 5.44 5.53
C TYR A 166 14.91 4.35 6.61
N LEU A 167 14.03 3.35 6.48
CA LEU A 167 13.98 2.21 7.41
C LEU A 167 15.31 1.45 7.43
N GLY A 168 15.92 1.20 6.27
CA GLY A 168 17.21 0.54 6.21
C GLY A 168 18.29 1.28 6.98
N ARG A 169 18.46 2.59 6.74
CA ARG A 169 19.41 3.42 7.52
C ARG A 169 19.13 3.38 9.02
N LYS A 170 17.84 3.51 9.40
CA LYS A 170 17.42 3.54 10.79
C LYS A 170 17.67 2.21 11.52
N LEU A 171 17.33 1.10 10.88
CA LEU A 171 17.50 -0.25 11.45
C LEU A 171 18.99 -0.62 11.55
N THR A 172 19.79 -0.29 10.54
CA THR A 172 21.25 -0.45 10.61
C THR A 172 21.88 0.39 11.72
N ALA A 173 21.44 1.65 11.89
CA ALA A 173 21.88 2.50 13.00
C ALA A 173 21.45 1.94 14.38
N ALA A 174 20.38 1.16 14.44
CA ALA A 174 19.94 0.44 15.65
C ALA A 174 20.70 -0.89 15.87
N GLY A 175 21.67 -1.23 15.02
CA GLY A 175 22.49 -2.44 15.14
C GLY A 175 21.90 -3.68 14.49
N LEU A 176 20.83 -3.55 13.70
CA LEU A 176 20.23 -4.66 12.96
C LEU A 176 20.92 -4.82 11.60
N GLU A 177 21.20 -6.07 11.22
CA GLU A 177 21.65 -6.40 9.87
C GLU A 177 20.45 -6.33 8.90
N VAL A 178 20.56 -5.54 7.84
CA VAL A 178 19.47 -5.27 6.90
C VAL A 178 19.89 -5.66 5.49
N HIS A 179 19.04 -6.42 4.81
CA HIS A 179 19.19 -6.82 3.42
C HIS A 179 18.00 -6.32 2.60
N PHE A 180 18.28 -5.69 1.45
CA PHE A 180 17.24 -5.28 0.50
C PHE A 180 17.06 -6.37 -0.56
N LEU A 181 15.81 -6.77 -0.80
CA LEU A 181 15.41 -7.74 -1.83
C LEU A 181 14.97 -7.04 -3.12
#